data_AF-A0A915MC10-F1
#
_entry.id   AF-A0A915MC10-F1
#
_cell.length_a   1.000
_cell.length_b   1.000
_cell.length_c   1.000
_cell.angle_alpha   90.00
_cell.angle_beta   90.00
_cell.angle_gamma   90.00
#
_symmetry.space_group_name_H-M   'P 1'
#
loop_
_entity.id
_entity.type
_entity.pdbx_description
1 polymer ?
#
loop_
_entity_poly.entity_id
_entity_poly.type
_entity_poly.pdbx_seq_one_letter_code
_entity_poly.pdbx_strand_id
1 'polypeptide(L)'
;MSKLAAAQISLERRGRLSTIGMTLANLNPFNGNGVFVAQYLRRLTERLDLGAEFVYQKDPRMPGGQISALSYAARYTMPDYIFSGSTAINSATA
;
A
#
# COMPACT_ATOMS: atom_id res chain seq x y z
N MET A 1 -27.03 7.06 -17.66
CA MET A 1 -26.58 7.26 -16.26
C MET A 1 -25.14 6.80 -16.15
N SER A 2 -24.20 7.74 -16.02
CA SER A 2 -22.76 7.47 -15.97
C SER A 2 -22.39 6.79 -14.66
N LYS A 3 -22.16 5.47 -14.70
CA LYS A 3 -21.47 4.74 -13.64
C LYS A 3 -20.01 5.20 -13.67
N LEU A 4 -19.53 5.88 -12.63
CA LEU A 4 -18.09 5.93 -12.39
C LEU A 4 -17.62 4.48 -12.18
N ALA A 5 -16.97 3.91 -13.20
CA ALA A 5 -16.59 2.50 -13.21
C ALA A 5 -15.48 2.20 -12.18
N ALA A 6 -14.58 3.16 -11.99
CA ALA A 6 -13.58 3.17 -10.94
C ALA A 6 -13.06 4.61 -10.77
N ALA A 7 -12.89 5.06 -9.54
CA ALA A 7 -12.27 6.35 -9.23
C ALA A 7 -11.11 6.10 -8.29
N GLN A 8 -9.90 6.51 -8.68
CA GLN A 8 -8.71 6.36 -7.86
C GLN A 8 -8.02 7.70 -7.70
N ILE A 9 -7.69 8.04 -6.46
CA ILE A 9 -6.95 9.23 -6.08
C ILE A 9 -5.68 8.74 -5.42
N SER A 10 -4.53 9.09 -6.00
CA SER A 10 -3.23 8.72 -5.45
C SER A 10 -2.44 9.99 -5.17
N LEU A 11 -1.88 10.10 -3.97
CA LEU A 11 -0.97 11.15 -3.55
C LEU A 11 0.39 10.51 -3.34
N GLU A 12 1.40 10.99 -4.06
CA GLU A 12 2.78 10.57 -3.86
C GLU A 12 3.63 11.79 -3.55
N ARG A 13 4.42 11.71 -2.49
CA ARG A 13 5.37 12.72 -2.10
C ARG A 13 6.75 12.09 -1.95
N ARG A 14 7.63 12.41 -2.89
CA ARG A 14 9.04 12.04 -2.85
C ARG A 14 9.85 13.13 -2.18
N GLY A 15 10.49 12.79 -1.08
CA GLY A 15 11.52 13.60 -0.44
C GLY A 15 12.92 13.05 -0.73
N ARG A 16 13.93 13.73 -0.19
CA ARG A 16 15.34 13.35 -0.39
C ARG A 16 15.71 11.96 0.14
N LEU A 17 15.10 11.56 1.27
CA LEU A 17 15.41 10.33 1.99
C LEU A 17 14.20 9.44 2.23
N SER A 18 12.99 9.90 1.89
CA SER A 18 11.77 9.12 2.08
C SER A 18 10.75 9.45 1.02
N THR A 19 9.95 8.46 0.65
CA THR A 19 8.81 8.56 -0.25
C THR A 19 7.58 8.09 0.49
N ILE A 20 6.54 8.90 0.46
CA ILE A 20 5.24 8.58 1.05
C ILE A 20 4.24 8.52 -0.09
N GLY A 21 3.51 7.43 -0.20
CA GLY A 21 2.42 7.27 -1.13
C GLY A 21 1.14 6.89 -0.40
N MET A 22 0.02 7.48 -0.81
CA MET A 22 -1.30 7.12 -0.33
C MET A 22 -2.22 7.01 -1.53
N THR A 23 -3.00 5.95 -1.59
CA THR A 23 -3.93 5.69 -2.69
C THR A 23 -5.29 5.33 -2.11
N LEU A 24 -6.31 6.01 -2.59
CA LEU A 24 -7.70 5.74 -2.33
C LEU A 24 -8.33 5.33 -3.65
N ALA A 25 -8.81 4.10 -3.75
CA ALA A 25 -9.47 3.59 -4.95
C ALA A 25 -10.89 3.14 -4.65
N ASN A 26 -11.78 3.37 -5.61
CA ASN A 26 -13.16 2.93 -5.61
C ASN A 26 -13.94 3.32 -4.36
N LEU A 27 -13.66 4.52 -3.83
CA LEU A 27 -14.40 5.09 -2.70
C LEU A 27 -15.86 5.28 -3.09
N ASN A 28 -16.72 4.43 -2.54
CA ASN A 28 -18.15 4.62 -2.60
C ASN A 28 -18.66 4.90 -1.18
N PRO A 29 -18.79 6.18 -0.78
CA PRO A 29 -19.22 6.55 0.57
C PRO A 29 -20.63 6.06 0.91
N PHE A 30 -21.46 5.78 -0.09
CA PHE A 30 -22.83 5.28 0.12
C PHE A 30 -22.88 3.78 0.43
N ASN A 31 -21.98 2.99 -0.14
CA ASN A 31 -21.94 1.53 0.06
C ASN A 31 -20.86 1.09 1.06
N GLY A 32 -20.08 2.03 1.63
CA GLY A 32 -18.99 1.73 2.56
C GLY A 32 -17.88 0.87 1.95
N ASN A 33 -17.73 0.95 0.62
CA ASN A 33 -16.84 0.14 -0.19
C ASN A 33 -15.64 0.99 -0.63
N GLY A 34 -14.44 0.42 -0.62
CA GLY A 34 -13.24 1.14 -1.03
C GLY A 34 -11.94 0.44 -0.66
N VAL A 35 -10.88 0.86 -1.33
CA VAL A 35 -9.51 0.42 -1.10
C VAL A 35 -8.69 1.62 -0.67
N PHE A 36 -7.95 1.45 0.41
CA PHE A 36 -6.95 2.38 0.89
C PHE A 36 -5.60 1.68 0.90
N VAL A 37 -4.60 2.30 0.30
CA VAL A 37 -3.21 1.83 0.32
C VAL A 37 -2.35 2.97 0.83
N ALA A 38 -1.53 2.70 1.84
CA ALA A 38 -0.51 3.62 2.32
C ALA A 38 0.85 2.94 2.20
N GLN A 39 1.78 3.57 1.50
CA GLN A 39 3.14 3.10 1.33
C GLN A 39 4.10 4.15 1.89
N TYR A 40 5.09 3.68 2.64
CA TYR A 40 6.14 4.50 3.19
C TYR A 40 7.47 3.82 2.90
N LEU A 41 8.33 4.46 2.11
CA LEU A 41 9.67 4.01 1.83
C LEU A 41 10.67 5.03 2.39
N ARG A 42 11.66 4.58 3.14
CA ARG A 42 12.71 5.43 3.70
C ARG A 42 14.07 4.79 3.54
N ARG A 43 15.00 5.59 3.02
CA ARG A 43 16.43 5.29 3.03
C ARG A 43 16.97 5.57 4.43
N LEU A 44 17.41 4.51 5.13
CA LEU A 44 17.97 4.61 6.48
C LEU A 44 19.48 4.83 6.44
N THR A 45 20.17 4.19 5.49
CA THR A 45 21.60 4.38 5.24
C THR A 45 21.85 4.50 3.74
N GLU A 46 23.08 4.81 3.33
CA GLU A 46 23.41 4.88 1.91
C GLU A 46 23.17 3.57 1.16
N ARG A 47 23.15 2.43 1.87
CA ARG A 47 22.98 1.10 1.30
C ARG A 47 21.68 0.42 1.68
N LEU A 48 20.96 0.89 2.70
CA LEU A 48 19.73 0.25 3.19
C LEU A 48 18.51 1.14 3.00
N ASP A 49 17.56 0.65 2.22
CA ASP A 49 16.20 1.18 2.12
C ASP A 49 15.23 0.22 2.80
N LEU A 50 14.36 0.76 3.65
CA LEU A 50 13.24 0.01 4.22
C LEU A 50 11.93 0.63 3.76
N GLY A 51 10.91 -0.20 3.63
CA GLY A 51 9.57 0.21 3.30
C GLY A 51 8.52 -0.57 4.08
N ALA A 52 7.36 0.06 4.24
CA ALA A 52 6.16 -0.58 4.71
C ALA A 52 5.01 -0.18 3.78
N GLU A 53 4.13 -1.13 3.50
CA GLU A 53 2.90 -0.91 2.75
C GLU A 53 1.74 -1.47 3.56
N PHE A 54 0.72 -0.67 3.76
CA PHE A 54 -0.52 -1.05 4.40
C PHE A 54 -1.64 -0.95 3.38
N VAL A 55 -2.35 -2.04 3.16
CA VAL A 55 -3.51 -2.11 2.28
C VAL A 55 -4.72 -2.45 3.14
N TYR A 56 -5.76 -1.64 3.03
CA TYR A 56 -7.06 -1.90 3.62
C TYR A 56 -8.10 -1.85 2.53
N GLN A 57 -8.74 -2.99 2.28
CA GLN A 57 -9.83 -3.09 1.34
C GLN A 57 -11.08 -3.52 2.09
N LYS A 58 -12.14 -2.74 1.94
CA LYS A 58 -13.46 -3.08 2.48
C LYS A 58 -14.41 -3.19 1.32
N ASP A 59 -15.01 -4.36 1.12
CA ASP A 59 -16.02 -4.57 0.10
C ASP A 59 -17.19 -5.41 0.66
N PRO A 60 -18.42 -4.85 0.72
CA PRO A 60 -19.60 -5.58 1.17
C PRO A 60 -19.92 -6.84 0.34
N ARG A 61 -19.36 -6.96 -0.87
CA ARG A 61 -19.52 -8.13 -1.74
C ARG A 61 -18.46 -9.20 -1.50
N MET A 62 -17.43 -8.91 -0.73
CA MET A 62 -16.41 -9.88 -0.35
C MET A 62 -16.87 -10.72 0.85
N PRO A 63 -16.65 -12.05 0.82
CA PRO A 63 -16.85 -12.90 2.00
C PRO A 63 -16.00 -12.34 3.15
N GLY A 64 -16.65 -11.97 4.27
CA GLY A 64 -15.97 -11.38 5.41
C GLY A 64 -15.80 -9.85 5.42
N GLY A 65 -16.19 -9.19 4.33
CA GLY A 65 -16.41 -7.74 4.27
C GLY A 65 -15.17 -6.86 4.29
N GLN A 66 -14.02 -7.33 4.78
CA GLN A 66 -12.78 -6.55 4.85
C GLN A 66 -11.51 -7.41 4.78
N ILE A 67 -10.49 -6.86 4.14
CA ILE A 67 -9.13 -7.39 4.04
C ILE A 67 -8.18 -6.29 4.48
N SER A 68 -7.31 -6.59 5.44
CA SER A 68 -6.16 -5.76 5.77
C SER A 68 -4.88 -6.53 5.48
N ALA A 69 -3.91 -5.87 4.87
CA ALA A 69 -2.60 -6.41 4.60
C ALA A 69 -1.54 -5.40 5.05
N LEU A 70 -0.53 -5.88 5.74
CA LEU A 70 0.61 -5.09 6.15
C LEU A 70 1.88 -5.78 5.66
N SER A 71 2.54 -5.13 4.72
CA SER A 71 3.76 -5.59 4.08
C SER A 71 4.93 -4.76 4.57
N TYR A 72 6.07 -5.40 4.78
CA TYR A 72 7.35 -4.78 5.03
C TYR A 72 8.31 -5.20 3.94
N ALA A 73 9.12 -4.27 3.45
CA ALA A 73 10.13 -4.50 2.44
C ALA A 73 11.47 -3.94 2.88
N ALA A 74 12.54 -4.62 2.52
CA ALA A 74 13.91 -4.19 2.76
C ALA A 74 14.71 -4.37 1.48
N ARG A 75 15.56 -3.40 1.18
CA ARG A 75 16.51 -3.44 0.07
C ARG A 75 17.88 -3.01 0.57
N TYR A 76 18.88 -3.86 0.35
CA TYR A 76 20.27 -3.61 0.67
C TYR A 76 21.13 -3.64 -0.60
N THR A 77 21.76 -2.51 -0.91
CA THR A 77 22.57 -2.29 -2.10
C THR A 77 24.06 -2.36 -1.76
N MET A 78 24.73 -3.36 -2.29
CA MET A 78 26.18 -3.50 -2.32
C MET A 78 26.73 -3.02 -3.67
N PRO A 79 28.06 -2.82 -3.83
CA PRO A 79 28.65 -2.39 -5.10
C PRO A 79 28.28 -3.29 -6.29
N ASP A 80 28.24 -4.60 -6.07
CA ASP A 80 28.03 -5.60 -7.14
C ASP A 80 26.72 -6.39 -6.99
N TYR A 81 26.00 -6.24 -5.87
CA TYR A 81 24.82 -7.05 -5.55
C TYR A 81 23.72 -6.22 -4.89
N ILE A 82 22.45 -6.56 -5.16
CA ILE A 82 21.30 -5.98 -4.48
C ILE A 82 20.51 -7.12 -3.84
N PHE A 83 20.37 -7.07 -2.53
CA PHE A 83 19.49 -7.95 -1.78
C PHE A 83 18.16 -7.24 -1.55
N SER A 84 17.05 -7.87 -1.90
CA SER A 84 15.72 -7.36 -1.59
C SER A 84 14.87 -8.47 -1.00
N GLY A 85 14.13 -8.15 0.05
CA GLY A 85 13.17 -9.06 0.67
C GLY A 85 11.92 -8.32 1.08
N SER A 86 10.78 -8.99 1.02
CA SER A 86 9.53 -8.49 1.58
C SER A 86 8.81 -9.60 2.32
N THR A 87 8.06 -9.21 3.34
CA THR A 87 7.17 -10.08 4.10
C THR A 87 5.86 -9.36 4.29
N ALA A 88 4.75 -10.10 4.25
CA ALA A 88 3.42 -9.53 4.37
C ALA A 88 2.55 -10.34 5.31
N ILE A 89 1.77 -9.65 6.11
CA ILE A 89 0.78 -10.22 7.02
C ILE A 89 -0.59 -9.79 6.52
N ASN A 90 -1.42 -10.76 6.16
CA ASN A 90 -2.76 -10.52 5.65
C ASN A 90 -3.78 -11.03 6.67
N SER A 91 -4.76 -10.19 6.97
CA SER A 91 -5.90 -10.51 7.83
C SER A 91 -7.17 -10.34 6.99
N ALA A 92 -7.86 -11.44 6.72
CA ALA A 92 -9.23 -11.41 6.21
C ALA A 92 -10.13 -11.78 7.38
N THR A 93 -11.02 -10.87 7.81
CA THR A 93 -12.11 -11.26 8.69
C THR A 93 -13.12 -11.96 7.81
N ALA A 94 -13.57 -13.18 8.15
CA ALA A 94 -14.59 -13.94 7.42
C ALA A 94 -15.96 -13.84 8.11
#